data_AF-A0A1F8ZWH4-F1
#
_entry.id   AF-A0A1F8ZWH4-F1
#
_cell.length_a   1.000
_cell.length_b   1.000
_cell.length_c   1.000
_cell.angle_alpha   90.00
_cell.angle_beta   90.00
_cell.angle_gamma   90.00
#
_symmetry.space_group_name_H-M   'P 1'
#
loop_
_entity.id
_entity.type
_entity.pdbx_description
1 polymer ?
#
loop_
_entity_poly.entity_id
_entity_poly.type
_entity_poly.pdbx_seq_one_letter_code
_entity_poly.pdbx_strand_id
1 'polypeptide(L)'
;MTKRHEAIHFRPETDLNIRRLALDAVTCLQKIIGEQFSGFGPQPWFITGIPGEIYIKKDWESKPFINKVYLRNGLLVGPHHRIESIHPHLRITDPDDGKDYPEISDDEFESLRKEFRNGGHFQTER
;
A
#
# COMPACT_ATOMS: atom_id res chain seq x y z
N MET A 1 16.85 -12.44 21.01
CA MET A 1 16.52 -13.84 20.66
C MET A 1 15.17 -13.88 19.97
N THR A 2 14.98 -14.71 18.93
CA THR A 2 13.78 -14.69 18.09
C THR A 2 12.62 -15.47 18.71
N LYS A 3 11.39 -14.91 18.67
CA LYS A 3 10.12 -15.53 19.15
C LYS A 3 9.92 -16.98 18.70
N ARG A 4 10.49 -17.34 17.54
CA ARG A 4 10.51 -18.72 17.02
C ARG A 4 11.19 -19.71 17.96
N HIS A 5 12.32 -19.35 18.56
CA HIS A 5 13.04 -20.23 19.50
C HIS A 5 12.26 -20.42 20.81
N GLU A 6 11.48 -19.41 21.22
CA GLU A 6 10.64 -19.48 22.42
C GLU A 6 9.44 -20.42 22.26
N ALA A 7 8.97 -20.63 21.03
CA ALA A 7 7.78 -21.44 20.75
C ALA A 7 8.04 -22.93 20.50
N ILE A 8 9.27 -23.31 20.11
CA ILE A 8 9.58 -24.69 19.69
C ILE A 8 10.03 -25.57 20.87
N HIS A 9 10.62 -24.99 21.91
CA HIS A 9 11.11 -25.75 23.06
C HIS A 9 10.14 -25.59 24.23
N PHE A 10 9.73 -26.73 24.82
CA PHE A 10 8.96 -26.71 26.06
C PHE A 10 9.75 -25.96 27.14
N ARG A 11 9.07 -25.01 27.78
CA ARG A 11 9.61 -24.16 28.84
C ARG A 11 8.57 -24.06 29.95
N PRO A 12 8.88 -24.47 31.20
CA PRO A 12 7.94 -24.36 32.32
C PRO A 12 7.42 -22.93 32.51
N GLU A 13 8.24 -21.93 32.18
CA GLU A 13 7.85 -20.52 32.25
C GLU A 13 6.72 -20.17 31.27
N THR A 14 6.61 -20.88 30.15
CA THR A 14 5.55 -20.70 29.15
C THR A 14 4.22 -21.23 29.65
N ASP A 15 4.24 -22.31 30.42
CA ASP A 15 3.06 -22.94 31.01
C ASP A 15 2.49 -22.10 32.17
N LEU A 16 3.38 -21.53 33.00
CA LEU A 16 3.01 -20.68 34.13
C LEU A 16 2.55 -19.26 33.72
N ASN A 17 2.92 -18.79 32.53
CA ASN A 17 2.64 -17.42 32.06
C ASN A 17 1.78 -17.37 30.78
N ILE A 18 1.03 -18.44 30.48
CA ILE A 18 0.39 -18.66 29.19
C ILE A 18 -0.49 -17.48 28.72
N ARG A 19 -1.26 -16.88 29.63
CA ARG A 19 -2.14 -15.73 29.31
C ARG A 19 -1.36 -14.52 28.84
N ARG A 20 -0.29 -14.15 29.56
CA ARG A 20 0.53 -12.98 29.23
C ARG A 20 1.22 -13.17 27.89
N LEU A 21 1.83 -14.34 27.68
CA LEU A 21 2.54 -14.67 26.45
C LEU A 21 1.59 -14.73 25.23
N ALA A 22 0.38 -15.26 25.42
CA ALA A 22 -0.65 -15.27 24.38
C ALA A 22 -1.09 -13.84 24.02
N LEU A 23 -1.32 -12.98 25.01
CA LEU A 23 -1.67 -11.58 24.76
C LEU A 23 -0.56 -10.85 24.01
N ASP A 24 0.69 -11.00 24.45
CA ASP A 24 1.87 -10.40 23.80
C ASP A 24 1.96 -10.85 22.32
N ALA A 25 1.69 -12.13 22.04
CA ALA A 25 1.70 -12.67 20.68
C ALA A 25 0.57 -12.10 19.81
N VAL A 26 -0.66 -12.01 20.33
CA VAL A 26 -1.81 -11.44 19.61
C VAL A 26 -1.59 -9.96 19.33
N THR A 27 -1.11 -9.19 20.31
CA THR A 27 -0.80 -7.76 20.12
C THR A 27 0.33 -7.57 19.10
N CYS A 28 1.36 -8.42 19.12
CA CYS A 28 2.42 -8.41 18.11
C CYS A 28 1.85 -8.66 16.70
N LEU A 29 0.97 -9.66 16.55
CA LEU A 29 0.32 -9.96 15.28
C LEU A 29 -0.55 -8.79 14.79
N GLN A 30 -1.35 -8.20 15.67
CA GLN A 30 -2.16 -7.02 15.36
C GLN A 30 -1.29 -5.86 14.86
N LYS A 31 -0.15 -5.63 15.51
CA LYS A 31 0.82 -4.61 15.08
C LYS A 31 1.35 -4.90 13.68
N ILE A 32 1.78 -6.13 13.40
CA ILE A 32 2.26 -6.53 12.08
C ILE A 32 1.17 -6.31 11.01
N ILE A 33 -0.06 -6.75 11.28
CA ILE A 33 -1.17 -6.60 10.33
C ILE A 33 -1.48 -5.11 10.09
N GLY A 34 -1.61 -4.32 11.14
CA GLY A 34 -1.92 -2.90 11.05
C GLY A 34 -0.82 -2.07 10.38
N GLU A 35 0.45 -2.44 10.58
CA GLU A 35 1.57 -1.72 10.01
C GLU A 35 1.87 -2.15 8.57
N GLN A 36 1.93 -3.46 8.31
CA GLN A 36 2.47 -3.97 7.05
C GLN A 36 1.39 -4.27 6.00
N PHE A 37 0.21 -4.69 6.41
CA PHE A 37 -0.81 -5.23 5.48
C PHE A 37 -2.02 -4.32 5.31
N SER A 38 -1.96 -3.08 5.81
CA SER A 38 -3.00 -2.10 5.56
C SER A 38 -2.88 -1.54 4.13
N GLY A 39 -3.98 -1.57 3.37
CA GLY A 39 -4.05 -0.93 2.06
C GLY A 39 -4.10 0.60 2.13
N PHE A 40 -4.24 1.16 3.34
CA PHE A 40 -4.33 2.60 3.57
C PHE A 40 -3.74 3.04 4.91
N GLY A 41 -3.38 4.32 5.02
CA GLY A 41 -2.93 4.93 6.28
C GLY A 41 -1.57 5.61 6.17
N PRO A 42 -1.00 6.05 7.31
CA PRO A 42 0.19 6.88 7.35
C PRO A 42 1.49 6.05 7.28
N GLN A 43 1.50 4.97 6.49
CA GLN A 43 2.72 4.18 6.32
C GLN A 43 3.74 4.99 5.53
N PRO A 44 5.04 4.88 5.86
CA PRO A 44 6.06 5.77 5.32
C PRO A 44 6.26 5.63 3.81
N TRP A 45 5.87 4.49 3.23
CA TRP A 45 5.95 4.17 1.80
C TRP A 45 4.78 4.68 0.97
N PHE A 46 3.76 5.29 1.57
CA PHE A 46 2.62 5.80 0.82
C PHE A 46 2.75 7.28 0.50
N ILE A 47 2.31 7.65 -0.71
CA ILE A 47 1.92 9.00 -1.08
C ILE A 47 0.48 9.18 -0.58
N THR A 48 0.28 10.03 0.42
CA THR A 48 -1.01 10.15 1.14
C THR A 48 -1.75 11.46 0.86
N GLY A 49 -1.17 12.36 0.07
CA GLY A 49 -1.78 13.67 -0.16
C GLY A 49 -2.96 13.63 -1.14
N ILE A 50 -3.21 12.51 -1.83
CA ILE A 50 -4.23 12.38 -2.87
C ILE A 50 -5.51 11.76 -2.25
N PRO A 51 -6.63 12.50 -2.14
CA PRO A 51 -7.79 12.02 -1.39
C PRO A 51 -8.43 10.74 -1.96
N GLY A 52 -8.44 9.66 -1.20
CA GLY A 52 -9.06 8.39 -1.60
C GLY A 52 -8.24 7.54 -2.57
N GLU A 53 -7.00 7.93 -2.86
CA GLU A 53 -6.06 7.16 -3.68
C GLU A 53 -4.74 7.02 -2.92
N ILE A 54 -4.05 5.90 -3.13
CA ILE A 54 -2.80 5.59 -2.43
C ILE A 54 -1.82 5.01 -3.43
N TYR A 55 -0.62 5.58 -3.42
CA TYR A 55 0.46 5.18 -4.30
C TYR A 55 1.70 4.87 -3.47
N ILE A 56 2.59 4.05 -4.03
CA ILE A 56 3.87 3.71 -3.41
C ILE A 56 4.89 4.77 -3.83
N LYS A 57 5.62 5.30 -2.84
CA LYS A 57 6.75 6.19 -3.07
C LYS A 57 7.88 5.47 -3.79
N LYS A 58 8.54 6.17 -4.71
CA LYS A 58 9.54 5.56 -5.59
C LYS A 58 10.73 4.96 -4.84
N ASP A 59 11.23 5.63 -3.80
CA ASP A 59 12.36 5.17 -2.99
C ASP A 59 12.06 3.90 -2.17
N TRP A 60 10.77 3.56 -1.99
CA TRP A 60 10.32 2.36 -1.29
C TRP A 60 10.16 1.13 -2.20
N GLU A 61 10.14 1.29 -3.52
CA GLU A 61 9.90 0.20 -4.47
C GLU A 61 10.95 -0.92 -4.38
N SER A 62 12.18 -0.56 -4.03
CA SER A 62 13.30 -1.50 -3.86
C SER A 62 13.24 -2.30 -2.54
N LYS A 63 12.39 -1.90 -1.59
CA LYS A 63 12.30 -2.58 -0.28
C LYS A 63 11.66 -3.96 -0.47
N PRO A 64 12.25 -5.04 0.07
CA PRO A 64 11.79 -6.41 -0.22
C PRO A 64 10.30 -6.67 0.07
N PHE A 65 9.76 -6.08 1.14
CA PHE A 65 8.36 -6.22 1.50
C PHE A 65 7.45 -5.53 0.48
N ILE A 66 7.73 -4.28 0.14
CA ILE A 66 6.99 -3.47 -0.84
C ILE A 66 7.02 -4.14 -2.21
N ASN A 67 8.20 -4.55 -2.67
CA ASN A 67 8.37 -5.23 -3.94
C ASN A 67 7.58 -6.54 -4.03
N LYS A 68 7.61 -7.37 -2.98
CA LYS A 68 7.00 -8.71 -3.01
C LYS A 68 5.50 -8.70 -2.71
N VAL A 69 4.99 -7.69 -2.01
CA VAL A 69 3.61 -7.66 -1.55
C VAL A 69 2.81 -6.58 -2.28
N TYR A 70 3.22 -5.31 -2.24
CA TYR A 70 2.47 -4.22 -2.86
C TYR A 70 2.65 -4.21 -4.37
N LEU A 71 3.89 -4.12 -4.88
CA LEU A 71 4.12 -3.92 -6.32
C LEU A 71 3.65 -5.11 -7.16
N ARG A 72 3.75 -6.34 -6.66
CA ARG A 72 3.22 -7.52 -7.35
C ARG A 72 1.71 -7.55 -7.52
N ASN A 73 0.99 -6.83 -6.67
CA ASN A 73 -0.48 -6.75 -6.70
C ASN A 73 -0.96 -5.35 -7.12
N GLY A 74 -0.04 -4.42 -7.39
CA GLY A 74 -0.31 -3.07 -7.82
C GLY A 74 -0.24 -2.94 -9.34
N LEU A 75 -0.77 -1.83 -9.84
CA LEU A 75 -0.65 -1.45 -11.24
C LEU A 75 0.19 -0.19 -11.34
N LEU A 76 1.11 -0.19 -12.29
CA LEU A 76 1.85 1.02 -12.65
C LEU A 76 0.91 1.93 -13.44
N VAL A 77 0.79 3.18 -13.01
CA VAL A 77 -0.11 4.18 -13.62
C VAL A 77 0.58 5.53 -13.70
N GLY A 78 0.24 6.31 -14.72
CA GLY A 78 0.62 7.72 -14.81
C GLY A 78 -0.32 8.62 -13.99
N PRO A 79 -0.01 9.92 -13.83
CA PRO A 79 -0.87 10.85 -13.08
C PRO A 79 -2.25 11.07 -13.74
N HIS A 80 -2.38 10.82 -15.04
CA HIS A 80 -3.59 11.03 -15.82
C HIS A 80 -4.46 9.77 -16.02
N HIS A 81 -4.13 8.67 -15.33
CA HIS A 81 -4.95 7.47 -15.40
C HIS A 81 -6.40 7.70 -14.92
N ARG A 82 -7.30 6.90 -15.45
CA ARG A 82 -8.73 6.85 -15.13
C ARG A 82 -9.11 5.41 -14.80
N ILE A 83 -9.91 5.23 -13.76
CA ILE A 83 -10.52 3.94 -13.45
C ILE A 83 -11.89 3.93 -14.15
N GLU A 84 -12.02 3.16 -15.22
CA GLU A 84 -13.26 3.05 -16.00
C GLU A 84 -14.21 2.00 -15.42
N SER A 85 -13.67 0.91 -14.88
CA SER A 85 -14.45 -0.12 -14.21
C SER A 85 -13.63 -0.80 -13.12
N ILE A 86 -14.29 -1.23 -12.05
CA ILE A 86 -13.67 -2.03 -10.97
C ILE A 86 -14.23 -3.47 -10.99
N HIS A 87 -15.52 -3.62 -11.31
CA HIS A 87 -16.20 -4.92 -11.34
C HIS A 87 -16.98 -5.10 -12.66
N PRO A 88 -16.98 -6.29 -13.29
CA PRO A 88 -16.30 -7.53 -12.88
C PRO A 88 -14.77 -7.51 -13.12
N HIS A 89 -14.28 -6.55 -13.89
CA HIS A 89 -12.87 -6.41 -14.23
C HIS A 89 -12.39 -4.99 -13.97
N LEU A 90 -11.17 -4.89 -13.42
CA LEU A 90 -10.48 -3.61 -13.29
C LEU A 90 -10.04 -3.16 -14.68
N ARG A 91 -10.53 -1.99 -15.10
CA ARG A 91 -10.09 -1.32 -16.33
C ARG A 91 -9.56 0.06 -15.97
N ILE A 92 -8.30 0.28 -16.32
CA ILE A 92 -7.62 1.55 -16.17
C ILE A 92 -7.18 2.01 -17.55
N THR A 93 -7.41 3.28 -17.86
CA THR A 93 -6.95 3.92 -19.10
C THR A 93 -6.13 5.15 -18.76
N ASP A 94 -5.07 5.40 -19.51
CA ASP A 94 -4.26 6.60 -19.36
C ASP A 94 -4.08 7.24 -20.74
N PRO A 95 -4.51 8.52 -20.94
CA PRO A 95 -4.34 9.19 -22.22
C PRO A 95 -2.87 9.43 -22.61
N ASP A 96 -1.96 9.24 -21.66
CA ASP A 96 -0.52 9.33 -21.86
C ASP A 96 0.17 7.97 -22.03
N ASP A 97 -0.59 6.87 -22.05
CA ASP A 97 -0.04 5.54 -22.27
C ASP A 97 0.74 5.47 -23.61
N GLY A 98 1.94 4.88 -23.55
CA GLY A 98 2.86 4.77 -24.69
C GLY A 98 3.59 6.06 -25.11
N LYS A 99 3.41 7.19 -24.40
CA LYS A 99 4.22 8.40 -24.61
C LYS A 99 5.52 8.31 -23.82
N ASP A 100 6.59 8.90 -24.35
CA ASP A 100 7.80 9.15 -23.57
C ASP A 100 7.47 10.17 -22.46
N TYR A 101 7.39 9.66 -21.24
CA TYR A 101 7.21 10.49 -20.05
C TYR A 101 8.54 10.66 -19.35
N PRO A 102 8.93 11.90 -18.99
CA PRO A 102 10.08 12.11 -18.14
C PRO A 102 9.85 11.45 -16.78
N GLU A 103 10.95 11.09 -16.12
CA GLU A 103 10.90 10.67 -14.73
C GLU A 103 10.48 11.86 -13.86
N ILE A 104 9.37 11.71 -13.13
CA ILE A 104 8.84 12.71 -12.21
C ILE A 104 9.04 12.28 -10.76
N SER A 105 9.09 13.26 -9.87
CA SER A 105 9.16 13.03 -8.42
C SER A 105 7.80 12.64 -7.83
N ASP A 106 7.80 12.06 -6.62
CA ASP A 106 6.55 11.72 -5.90
C ASP A 106 5.66 12.96 -5.67
N ASP A 107 6.26 14.11 -5.34
CA ASP A 107 5.53 15.38 -5.11
C ASP A 107 4.93 15.93 -6.41
N GLU A 108 5.63 15.74 -7.53
CA GLU A 108 5.18 16.16 -8.85
C GLU A 108 4.05 15.25 -9.35
N PHE A 109 4.16 13.93 -9.13
CA PHE A 109 3.06 12.98 -9.37
C PHE A 109 1.82 13.36 -8.56
N GLU A 110 1.98 13.67 -7.27
CA GLU A 110 0.88 14.10 -6.40
C GLU A 110 0.19 15.37 -6.92
N SER A 111 0.98 16.36 -7.31
CA SER A 111 0.47 17.63 -7.86
C SER A 111 -0.33 17.39 -9.14
N LEU A 112 0.26 16.71 -10.12
CA LEU A 112 -0.39 16.40 -11.41
C LEU A 112 -1.66 15.57 -11.22
N ARG A 113 -1.63 14.58 -10.32
CA ARG A 113 -2.78 13.73 -10.05
C ARG A 113 -3.95 14.52 -9.46
N LYS A 114 -3.67 15.43 -8.52
CA LYS A 114 -4.67 16.33 -7.94
C LYS A 114 -5.27 17.28 -8.98
N GLU A 115 -4.42 17.88 -9.81
CA GLU A 115 -4.86 18.77 -10.89
C GLU A 115 -5.80 18.06 -11.86
N PHE A 116 -5.41 16.87 -12.33
CA PHE A 116 -6.21 16.07 -13.24
C PHE A 116 -7.58 15.70 -12.66
N ARG A 117 -7.62 15.35 -11.37
CA ARG A 117 -8.87 15.03 -10.68
C ARG A 117 -9.78 16.24 -10.52
N ASN A 118 -9.22 17.41 -10.25
CA ASN A 118 -9.99 18.65 -10.09
C ASN A 118 -10.48 19.22 -11.43
N GLY A 119 -9.70 19.04 -12.51
CA GLY A 119 -10.09 19.41 -13.88
C GLY A 119 -11.18 18.50 -14.49
N GLY A 120 -11.39 17.31 -13.91
CA GLY A 120 -12.36 16.32 -14.36
C GLY A 120 -13.77 16.48 -13.77
N HIS A 121 -14.33 17.70 -13.73
CA HIS A 121 -15.76 17.87 -13.45
C HIS A 121 -16.57 17.08 -14.48
N PHE A 122 -17.13 15.96 -14.01
CA PHE A 122 -17.96 15.00 -14.70
C PHE A 122 -18.93 15.62 -15.72
N GLN A 123 -18.61 15.53 -17.01
CA GLN A 123 -19.64 15.42 -18.05
C GLN A 123 -20.06 13.95 -18.15
N THR A 124 -20.92 13.53 -17.23
CA THR A 124 -21.80 12.39 -17.49
C THR A 124 -22.98 12.92 -18.29
N GLU A 125 -22.88 12.92 -19.61
CA GLU A 125 -24.07 12.96 -20.46
C GLU A 125 -24.83 11.62 -20.29
N ARG A 126 -26.11 11.74 -19.99
CA ARG A 126 -27.10 10.65 -20.02
C ARG A 126 -27.64 10.50 -21.43
#